data_AF-A0A951JJQ7-F1
#
_entry.id   AF-A0A951JJQ7-F1
#
_cell.length_a   1.000
_cell.length_b   1.000
_cell.length_c   1.000
_cell.angle_alpha   90.00
_cell.angle_beta   90.00
_cell.angle_gamma   90.00
#
_symmetry.space_group_name_H-M   'P 1'
#
loop_
_entity.id
_entity.type
_entity.pdbx_description
1 polymer ?
#
loop_
_entity_poly.entity_id
_entity_poly.type
_entity_poly.pdbx_seq_one_letter_code
_entity_poly.pdbx_strand_id
1 'polypeptide(L)'
;EVRALRGEVETLRYDMDGVRQRQRDVYLDLDQRLQALESATGGRAGASSANGNDREAYQAAFALLREARYEEAKQAFRSFLETYPQSALVPNAWYWLGEVNYVNKDFETAVGQFRKVVDEFPQSTKAADAWLKLGYCHYELGEWAKAKDALRTVAEQFPQHPAAGLASERLERMTREGR
;
A
#
# COMPACT_ATOMS: atom_id res chain seq x y z
N GLU A 1 10.39 19.12 29.67
CA GLU A 1 10.01 19.06 28.23
C GLU A 1 10.33 17.73 27.56
N VAL A 2 11.58 17.22 27.62
CA VAL A 2 11.98 15.97 26.91
C VAL A 2 11.13 14.73 27.25
N ARG A 3 10.69 14.54 28.50
CA ARG A 3 9.78 13.44 28.88
C ARG A 3 8.37 13.55 28.28
N ALA A 4 7.85 14.77 28.14
CA ALA A 4 6.53 15.00 27.55
C ALA A 4 6.56 14.71 26.04
N LEU A 5 7.59 15.20 25.35
CA LEU A 5 7.81 14.92 23.92
C LEU A 5 8.00 13.43 23.63
N ARG A 6 8.68 12.69 24.53
CA ARG A 6 8.87 11.24 24.37
C ARG A 6 7.56 10.46 24.55
N GLY A 7 6.73 10.84 25.53
CA GLY A 7 5.41 10.25 25.71
C GLY A 7 4.48 10.52 24.53
N GLU A 8 4.53 11.74 23.99
CA GLU A 8 3.75 12.11 22.81
C GLU A 8 4.19 11.28 21.59
N VAL A 9 5.50 11.15 21.31
CA VAL A 9 6.01 10.28 20.21
C VAL A 9 5.56 8.82 20.34
N GLU A 10 5.50 8.28 21.56
CA GLU A 10 5.05 6.91 21.80
C GLU A 10 3.55 6.74 21.55
N THR A 11 2.71 7.66 22.03
CA THR A 11 1.28 7.68 21.71
C THR A 11 1.04 7.87 20.21
N LEU A 12 1.83 8.72 19.56
CA LEU A 12 1.72 9.00 18.13
C LEU A 12 2.04 7.77 17.29
N ARG A 13 3.07 7.00 17.64
CA ARG A 13 3.37 5.71 16.99
C ARG A 13 2.22 4.73 17.14
N TYR A 14 1.68 4.61 18.36
CA TYR A 14 0.55 3.74 18.63
C TYR A 14 -0.68 4.09 17.78
N ASP A 15 -1.02 5.37 17.66
CA ASP A 15 -2.14 5.83 16.84
C ASP A 15 -1.91 5.57 15.34
N MET A 16 -0.69 5.83 14.85
CA MET A 16 -0.33 5.53 13.45
C MET A 16 -0.46 4.05 13.16
N ASP A 17 0.00 3.20 14.07
CA ASP A 17 -0.08 1.76 13.91
C ASP A 17 -1.54 1.27 13.96
N GLY A 18 -2.37 1.86 14.83
CA GLY A 18 -3.81 1.59 14.89
C GLY A 18 -4.57 2.02 13.62
N VAL A 19 -4.26 3.20 13.08
CA VAL A 19 -4.83 3.67 11.79
C VAL A 19 -4.35 2.78 10.65
N ARG A 20 -3.06 2.43 10.60
CA ARG A 20 -2.49 1.53 9.59
C ARG A 20 -3.12 0.14 9.63
N GLN A 21 -3.37 -0.40 10.82
CA GLN A 21 -3.99 -1.71 10.98
C GLN A 21 -5.43 -1.70 10.50
N ARG A 22 -6.24 -0.72 10.92
CA ARG A 22 -7.60 -0.55 10.39
C ARG A 22 -7.63 -0.33 8.89
N GLN A 23 -6.70 0.50 8.40
CA GLN A 23 -6.52 0.76 6.98
C GLN A 23 -6.28 -0.55 6.23
N ARG A 24 -5.29 -1.35 6.66
CA ARG A 24 -4.98 -2.66 6.09
C ARG A 24 -6.21 -3.56 6.07
N ASP A 25 -6.93 -3.68 7.19
CA ASP A 25 -8.10 -4.55 7.30
C ASP A 25 -9.21 -4.14 6.31
N VAL A 26 -9.45 -2.83 6.15
CA VAL A 26 -10.37 -2.30 5.15
C VAL A 26 -9.90 -2.59 3.73
N TYR A 27 -8.60 -2.47 3.45
CA TYR A 27 -8.06 -2.84 2.13
C TYR A 27 -8.16 -4.33 1.83
N LEU A 28 -7.98 -5.17 2.84
CA LEU A 28 -8.10 -6.62 2.67
C LEU A 28 -9.53 -7.01 2.28
N ASP A 29 -10.53 -6.36 2.89
CA ASP A 29 -11.94 -6.54 2.54
C ASP A 29 -12.29 -5.93 1.16
N LEU A 30 -11.75 -4.75 0.85
CA LEU A 30 -12.00 -4.09 -0.45
C LEU A 30 -11.45 -4.89 -1.62
N ASP A 31 -10.24 -5.44 -1.51
CA ASP A 31 -9.67 -6.31 -2.55
C ASP A 31 -10.52 -7.56 -2.75
N GLN A 32 -11.04 -8.15 -1.68
CA GLN A 32 -11.93 -9.31 -1.78
C GLN A 32 -13.23 -8.96 -2.52
N ARG A 33 -13.82 -7.79 -2.24
CA ARG A 33 -15.04 -7.33 -2.90
C ARG A 33 -14.80 -6.98 -4.37
N LEU A 34 -13.71 -6.28 -4.68
CA LEU A 34 -13.29 -5.99 -6.06
C LEU A 34 -13.11 -7.28 -6.85
N GLN A 35 -12.39 -8.25 -6.28
CA GLN A 35 -12.23 -9.56 -6.88
C GLN A 35 -13.58 -10.28 -7.08
N ALA A 36 -14.48 -10.26 -6.10
CA ALA A 36 -15.79 -10.88 -6.23
C ALA A 36 -16.64 -10.23 -7.34
N LEU A 37 -16.55 -8.90 -7.48
CA LEU A 37 -17.21 -8.14 -8.53
C LEU A 37 -16.60 -8.40 -9.92
N GLU A 38 -15.29 -8.53 -10.02
CA GLU A 38 -14.58 -8.92 -11.24
C GLU A 38 -14.93 -10.36 -11.65
N SER A 39 -15.07 -11.29 -10.69
CA SER A 39 -15.60 -12.64 -10.97
C SER A 39 -17.04 -12.62 -11.49
N ALA A 40 -17.87 -11.72 -10.97
CA ALA A 40 -19.27 -11.60 -11.38
C ALA A 40 -19.43 -10.93 -12.75
N THR A 41 -18.49 -10.07 -13.15
CA THR A 41 -18.54 -9.30 -14.40
C THR A 41 -17.69 -9.91 -15.53
N GLY A 42 -16.71 -10.77 -15.22
CA GLY A 42 -15.77 -11.42 -16.14
C GLY A 42 -16.35 -12.41 -17.17
N GLY A 43 -17.68 -12.54 -17.26
CA GLY A 43 -18.34 -13.32 -18.31
C GLY A 43 -18.48 -12.60 -19.66
N ARG A 44 -18.13 -11.30 -19.76
CA ARG A 44 -18.40 -10.49 -20.98
C ARG A 44 -17.32 -9.45 -21.30
N ALA A 45 -16.07 -9.86 -21.49
CA ALA A 45 -15.11 -9.16 -22.37
C ALA A 45 -13.84 -10.01 -22.52
N GLY A 46 -13.56 -10.46 -23.73
CA GLY A 46 -12.44 -11.36 -24.01
C GLY A 46 -11.07 -10.67 -23.98
N ALA A 47 -10.11 -11.29 -23.29
CA ALA A 47 -8.76 -11.58 -23.76
C ALA A 47 -8.03 -12.46 -22.72
N SER A 48 -7.43 -13.55 -23.24
CA SER A 48 -6.42 -14.44 -22.63
C SER A 48 -6.83 -15.42 -21.53
N SER A 49 -6.67 -16.71 -21.88
CA SER A 49 -6.57 -17.91 -21.01
C SER A 49 -5.52 -17.85 -19.88
N ALA A 50 -4.94 -16.68 -19.59
CA ALA A 50 -4.04 -16.44 -18.46
C ALA A 50 -4.80 -16.05 -17.17
N ASN A 51 -6.04 -15.55 -17.29
CA ASN A 51 -6.80 -14.89 -16.22
C ASN A 51 -7.23 -15.79 -15.03
N GLY A 52 -7.09 -17.12 -15.16
CA GLY A 52 -7.40 -18.05 -14.07
C GLY A 52 -6.20 -18.29 -13.16
N ASN A 53 -5.04 -18.54 -13.76
CA ASN A 53 -3.84 -18.98 -13.06
C ASN A 53 -3.10 -17.80 -12.40
N ASP A 54 -3.10 -16.63 -13.04
CA ASP A 54 -2.56 -15.41 -12.44
C ASP A 54 -3.37 -15.04 -11.19
N ARG A 55 -4.69 -15.06 -11.29
CA ARG A 55 -5.61 -14.78 -10.21
C ARG A 55 -5.44 -15.76 -9.05
N GLU A 56 -5.35 -17.05 -9.33
CA GLU A 56 -5.10 -18.08 -8.31
C GLU A 56 -3.76 -17.84 -7.61
N ALA A 57 -2.69 -17.58 -8.37
CA ALA A 57 -1.37 -17.29 -7.81
C ALA A 57 -1.37 -16.02 -6.94
N TYR A 58 -2.06 -14.97 -7.39
CA TYR A 58 -2.24 -13.75 -6.61
C TYR A 58 -3.02 -14.02 -5.31
N GLN A 59 -4.11 -14.80 -5.38
CA GLN A 59 -4.92 -15.16 -4.21
C GLN A 59 -4.12 -16.00 -3.20
N ALA A 60 -3.28 -16.93 -3.68
CA ALA A 60 -2.39 -17.70 -2.82
C ALA A 60 -1.36 -16.79 -2.12
N ALA A 61 -0.74 -15.85 -2.85
CA ALA A 61 0.18 -14.87 -2.26
C ALA A 61 -0.50 -14.00 -1.20
N PHE A 62 -1.73 -13.58 -1.48
CA PHE A 62 -2.53 -12.77 -0.58
C PHE A 62 -3.02 -13.53 0.66
N ALA A 63 -3.34 -14.81 0.53
CA ALA A 63 -3.70 -15.66 1.68
C ALA A 63 -2.54 -15.76 2.68
N LEU A 64 -1.30 -15.92 2.20
CA LEU A 64 -0.10 -15.91 3.04
C LEU A 64 0.05 -14.58 3.81
N LEU A 65 -0.21 -13.45 3.15
CA LEU A 65 -0.21 -12.15 3.81
C LEU A 65 -1.26 -12.05 4.93
N ARG A 66 -2.48 -12.56 4.69
CA ARG A 66 -3.55 -12.59 5.71
C ARG A 66 -3.21 -13.45 6.91
N GLU A 67 -2.46 -14.53 6.69
CA GLU A 67 -1.92 -15.40 7.73
C GLU A 67 -0.68 -14.80 8.44
N ALA A 68 -0.29 -13.57 8.09
CA ALA A 68 0.92 -12.89 8.55
C ALA A 68 2.22 -13.65 8.24
N ARG A 69 2.20 -14.53 7.23
CA ARG A 69 3.38 -15.27 6.72
C ARG A 69 4.14 -14.40 5.74
N TYR A 70 4.74 -13.33 6.25
CA TYR A 70 5.29 -12.23 5.45
C TYR A 70 6.39 -12.66 4.46
N GLU A 71 7.32 -13.52 4.87
CA GLU A 71 8.40 -13.99 3.97
C GLU A 71 7.87 -14.84 2.82
N GLU A 72 6.88 -15.69 3.09
CA GLU A 72 6.25 -16.53 2.07
C GLU A 72 5.39 -15.69 1.13
N ALA A 73 4.64 -14.72 1.67
CA ALA A 73 3.90 -13.75 0.87
C ALA A 73 4.84 -12.94 -0.05
N LYS A 74 5.99 -12.48 0.46
CA LYS A 74 7.01 -11.77 -0.32
C LYS A 74 7.51 -12.61 -1.50
N GLN A 75 7.81 -13.89 -1.27
CA GLN A 75 8.23 -14.81 -2.32
C GLN A 75 7.11 -15.05 -3.34
N ALA A 76 5.88 -15.27 -2.88
CA ALA A 76 4.74 -15.53 -3.73
C ALA A 76 4.37 -14.32 -4.63
N PHE A 77 4.39 -13.10 -4.09
CA PHE A 77 4.16 -11.89 -4.89
C PHE A 77 5.28 -11.64 -5.91
N ARG A 78 6.55 -11.90 -5.56
CA ARG A 78 7.66 -11.83 -6.54
C ARG A 78 7.48 -12.83 -7.68
N SER A 79 7.18 -14.08 -7.34
CA SER A 79 6.90 -15.13 -8.33
C SER A 79 5.71 -14.76 -9.24
N PHE A 80 4.65 -14.19 -8.67
CA PHE A 80 3.52 -13.68 -9.43
C PHE A 80 3.94 -12.59 -10.43
N LEU A 81 4.72 -11.59 -9.99
CA LEU A 81 5.19 -10.50 -10.84
C LEU A 81 6.11 -10.98 -11.98
N GLU A 82 6.89 -12.03 -11.73
CA GLU A 82 7.77 -12.66 -12.74
C GLU A 82 6.98 -13.53 -13.72
N THR A 83 6.01 -14.30 -13.23
CA THR A 83 5.25 -15.27 -14.03
C THR A 83 4.13 -14.61 -14.84
N TYR A 84 3.52 -13.55 -14.30
CA TYR A 84 2.36 -12.87 -14.87
C TYR A 84 2.58 -11.36 -15.04
N PRO A 85 3.63 -10.92 -15.76
CA PRO A 85 3.98 -9.51 -15.88
C PRO A 85 2.95 -8.67 -16.65
N GLN A 86 2.00 -9.30 -17.34
CA GLN A 86 0.91 -8.63 -18.07
C GLN A 86 -0.44 -8.70 -17.35
N SER A 87 -0.50 -9.28 -16.15
CA SER A 87 -1.76 -9.37 -15.41
C SER A 87 -2.28 -7.98 -15.00
N ALA A 88 -3.60 -7.81 -15.04
CA ALA A 88 -4.25 -6.63 -14.47
C ALA A 88 -4.00 -6.48 -12.96
N LEU A 89 -3.58 -7.55 -12.28
CA LEU A 89 -3.27 -7.56 -10.85
C LEU A 89 -1.82 -7.14 -10.54
N VAL A 90 -0.97 -6.90 -11.53
CA VAL A 90 0.42 -6.45 -11.34
C VAL A 90 0.55 -5.21 -10.44
N PRO A 91 -0.25 -4.13 -10.61
CA PRO A 91 -0.17 -2.97 -9.71
C PRO A 91 -0.53 -3.33 -8.26
N ASN A 92 -1.47 -4.25 -8.08
CA ASN A 92 -1.87 -4.73 -6.76
C ASN A 92 -0.77 -5.58 -6.12
N ALA A 93 -0.12 -6.45 -6.90
CA ALA A 93 0.99 -7.28 -6.41
C ALA A 93 2.20 -6.43 -6.00
N TRP A 94 2.55 -5.39 -6.77
CA TRP A 94 3.58 -4.44 -6.35
C TRP A 94 3.21 -3.69 -5.06
N TYR A 95 1.95 -3.26 -4.94
CA TYR A 95 1.46 -2.60 -3.72
C TYR A 95 1.56 -3.53 -2.49
N TRP A 96 1.07 -4.76 -2.59
CA TRP A 96 1.10 -5.69 -1.46
C TRP A 96 2.52 -6.17 -1.12
N LEU A 97 3.38 -6.33 -2.13
CA LEU A 97 4.79 -6.58 -1.89
C LEU A 97 5.44 -5.39 -1.13
N GLY A 98 5.08 -4.16 -1.48
CA GLY A 98 5.40 -2.94 -0.73
C GLY A 98 4.94 -3.00 0.72
N GLU A 99 3.68 -3.34 0.95
CA GLU A 99 3.08 -3.46 2.29
C GLU A 99 3.77 -4.54 3.14
N VAL A 100 4.13 -5.67 2.55
CA VAL A 100 4.89 -6.73 3.25
C VAL A 100 6.23 -6.20 3.74
N ASN A 101 6.99 -5.52 2.87
CA ASN A 101 8.29 -4.96 3.25
C ASN A 101 8.14 -3.80 4.26
N TYR A 102 7.07 -3.02 4.12
CA TYR A 102 6.71 -1.98 5.08
C TYR A 102 6.48 -2.55 6.50
N VAL A 103 5.68 -3.61 6.62
CA VAL A 103 5.42 -4.28 7.91
C VAL A 103 6.70 -4.88 8.50
N ASN A 104 7.57 -5.41 7.65
CA ASN A 104 8.89 -5.91 8.04
C ASN A 104 9.91 -4.78 8.35
N LYS A 105 9.50 -3.50 8.29
CA LYS A 105 10.34 -2.30 8.50
C LYS A 105 11.48 -2.14 7.49
N ASP A 106 11.41 -2.85 6.37
CA ASP A 106 12.29 -2.67 5.23
C ASP A 106 11.75 -1.55 4.34
N PHE A 107 11.80 -0.32 4.87
CA PHE A 107 11.18 0.84 4.24
C PHE A 107 11.86 1.23 2.93
N GLU A 108 13.18 1.01 2.81
CA GLU A 108 13.93 1.28 1.57
C GLU A 108 13.43 0.40 0.42
N THR A 109 13.27 -0.90 0.67
CA THR A 109 12.70 -1.82 -0.31
C THR A 109 11.24 -1.49 -0.62
N ALA A 110 10.44 -1.17 0.41
CA ALA A 110 9.05 -0.77 0.24
C ALA A 110 8.89 0.49 -0.62
N VAL A 111 9.76 1.49 -0.47
CA VAL A 111 9.79 2.68 -1.34
C VAL A 111 9.95 2.29 -2.81
N GLY A 112 10.87 1.38 -3.12
CA GLY A 112 11.05 0.91 -4.50
C GLY A 112 9.79 0.28 -5.08
N GLN A 113 9.07 -0.50 -4.27
CA GLN A 113 7.87 -1.24 -4.68
C GLN A 113 6.64 -0.34 -4.85
N PHE A 114 6.40 0.60 -3.92
CA PHE A 114 5.33 1.57 -4.11
C PHE A 114 5.62 2.53 -5.27
N ARG A 115 6.89 2.84 -5.50
CA ARG A 115 7.32 3.64 -6.65
C ARG A 115 6.98 2.98 -7.99
N LYS A 116 7.15 1.66 -8.10
CA LYS A 116 6.68 0.90 -9.26
C LYS A 116 5.20 1.13 -9.55
N VAL A 117 4.36 1.17 -8.51
CA VAL A 117 2.92 1.43 -8.68
C VAL A 117 2.67 2.84 -9.23
N VAL A 118 3.25 3.87 -8.63
CA VAL A 118 2.92 5.25 -9.01
C VAL A 118 3.57 5.70 -10.31
N ASP A 119 4.74 5.17 -10.65
CA ASP A 119 5.48 5.55 -11.86
C ASP A 119 4.97 4.78 -13.09
N GLU A 120 4.71 3.47 -12.95
CA GLU A 120 4.33 2.61 -14.08
C GLU A 120 2.81 2.43 -14.21
N PHE A 121 2.06 2.59 -13.11
CA PHE A 121 0.61 2.36 -13.07
C PHE A 121 -0.17 3.53 -12.42
N PRO A 122 0.02 4.79 -12.86
CA PRO A 122 -0.59 5.96 -12.22
C PRO A 122 -2.12 5.99 -12.26
N GLN A 123 -2.75 5.23 -13.16
CA GLN A 123 -4.21 5.09 -13.27
C GLN A 123 -4.78 3.90 -12.49
N SER A 124 -3.92 3.13 -11.82
CA SER A 124 -4.34 2.00 -10.97
C SER A 124 -5.19 2.50 -9.80
N THR A 125 -6.14 1.67 -9.36
CA THR A 125 -6.87 1.88 -8.11
C THR A 125 -5.95 1.91 -6.88
N LYS A 126 -4.71 1.42 -7.00
CA LYS A 126 -3.68 1.46 -5.95
C LYS A 126 -2.76 2.67 -5.99
N ALA A 127 -2.87 3.55 -6.99
CA ALA A 127 -1.95 4.67 -7.14
C ALA A 127 -2.02 5.65 -5.95
N ALA A 128 -3.23 6.03 -5.53
CA ALA A 128 -3.43 6.91 -4.38
C ALA A 128 -2.86 6.31 -3.09
N ASP A 129 -3.07 5.01 -2.87
CA ASP A 129 -2.59 4.30 -1.69
C ASP A 129 -1.08 4.12 -1.70
N ALA A 130 -0.50 3.83 -2.86
CA ALA A 130 0.94 3.73 -3.01
C ALA A 130 1.63 5.08 -2.74
N TRP A 131 1.08 6.20 -3.18
CA TRP A 131 1.57 7.53 -2.81
C TRP A 131 1.51 7.79 -1.31
N LEU A 132 0.39 7.43 -0.67
CA LEU A 132 0.26 7.55 0.79
C LEU A 132 1.33 6.72 1.51
N LYS A 133 1.54 5.48 1.06
CA LYS A 133 2.56 4.60 1.63
C LYS A 133 3.98 5.06 1.37
N LEU A 134 4.28 5.65 0.20
CA LEU A 134 5.56 6.34 -0.03
C LEU A 134 5.78 7.44 1.00
N GLY A 135 4.77 8.26 1.28
CA GLY A 135 4.81 9.27 2.32
C GLY A 135 5.13 8.69 3.70
N TYR A 136 4.52 7.56 4.05
CA TYR A 136 4.80 6.87 5.31
C TYR A 136 6.19 6.26 5.35
N CYS A 137 6.65 5.57 4.31
CA CYS A 137 8.01 5.04 4.25
C CYS A 137 9.05 6.14 4.41
N HIS A 138 8.91 7.23 3.65
CA HIS A 138 9.83 8.37 3.74
C HIS A 138 9.82 9.01 5.13
N TYR A 139 8.66 9.05 5.79
CA TYR A 139 8.59 9.48 7.19
C TYR A 139 9.38 8.55 8.11
N GLU A 140 9.20 7.23 8.00
CA GLU A 140 9.91 6.27 8.86
C GLU A 140 11.44 6.28 8.62
N LEU A 141 11.86 6.62 7.39
CA LEU A 141 13.25 6.85 7.02
C LEU A 141 13.81 8.20 7.47
N GLY A 142 12.99 9.10 8.02
CA GLY A 142 13.39 10.45 8.40
C GLY A 142 13.58 11.41 7.23
N GLU A 143 13.11 11.05 6.03
CA GLU A 143 13.19 11.85 4.82
C GLU A 143 12.00 12.82 4.72
N TRP A 144 11.92 13.76 5.67
CA TRP A 144 10.72 14.58 5.91
C TRP A 144 10.22 15.35 4.68
N ALA A 145 11.12 15.88 3.86
CA ALA A 145 10.75 16.59 2.63
C ALA A 145 10.04 15.65 1.64
N LYS A 146 10.63 14.48 1.37
CA LYS A 146 10.03 13.47 0.47
C LYS A 146 8.70 12.95 1.01
N ALA A 147 8.60 12.78 2.34
CA ALA A 147 7.37 12.38 2.98
C ALA A 147 6.26 13.42 2.74
N LYS A 148 6.54 14.70 2.95
CA LYS A 148 5.58 15.78 2.71
C LYS A 148 5.16 15.86 1.24
N ASP A 149 6.11 15.75 0.32
CA ASP A 149 5.84 15.85 -1.11
C ASP A 149 4.92 14.70 -1.58
N ALA A 150 5.19 13.47 -1.13
CA ALA A 150 4.34 12.33 -1.42
C ALA A 150 2.93 12.49 -0.83
N LEU A 151 2.80 12.94 0.42
CA LEU A 151 1.50 13.14 1.07
C LEU A 151 0.69 14.29 0.43
N ARG A 152 1.35 15.38 0.04
CA ARG A 152 0.70 16.48 -0.72
C ARG A 152 0.20 16.00 -2.07
N THR A 153 1.00 15.18 -2.75
CA THR A 153 0.60 14.55 -4.01
C THR A 153 -0.71 13.77 -3.85
N VAL A 154 -0.90 13.04 -2.75
CA VAL A 154 -2.16 12.34 -2.48
C VAL A 154 -3.33 13.33 -2.37
N ALA A 155 -3.17 14.38 -1.55
CA ALA A 155 -4.22 15.37 -1.30
C ALA A 155 -4.60 16.16 -2.56
N GLU A 156 -3.62 16.47 -3.42
CA GLU A 156 -3.81 17.27 -4.64
C GLU A 156 -4.33 16.44 -5.82
N GLN A 157 -3.78 15.24 -6.05
CA GLN A 157 -4.15 14.42 -7.22
C GLN A 157 -5.33 13.49 -6.96
N PHE A 158 -5.60 13.14 -5.70
CA PHE A 158 -6.68 12.21 -5.34
C PHE A 158 -7.64 12.80 -4.30
N PRO A 159 -8.16 14.03 -4.47
CA PRO A 159 -8.88 14.76 -3.42
C PRO A 159 -10.19 14.08 -2.97
N GLN A 160 -10.76 13.20 -3.79
CA GLN A 160 -11.98 12.43 -3.47
C GLN A 160 -11.68 11.02 -2.94
N HIS A 161 -10.40 10.61 -2.94
CA HIS A 161 -10.01 9.30 -2.45
C HIS A 161 -9.84 9.31 -0.92
N PRO A 162 -10.22 8.25 -0.20
CA PRO A 162 -10.01 8.18 1.26
C PRO A 162 -8.56 8.45 1.71
N ALA A 163 -7.59 8.10 0.87
CA ALA A 163 -6.17 8.36 1.12
C ALA A 163 -5.83 9.86 1.28
N ALA A 164 -6.57 10.78 0.65
CA ALA A 164 -6.33 12.22 0.78
C ALA A 164 -6.60 12.74 2.20
N GLY A 165 -7.64 12.22 2.85
CA GLY A 165 -7.91 12.54 4.25
C GLY A 165 -6.79 12.07 5.18
N LEU A 166 -6.33 10.82 4.99
CA LEU A 166 -5.20 10.25 5.75
C LEU A 166 -3.89 11.02 5.50
N ALA A 167 -3.65 11.41 4.24
CA ALA A 167 -2.47 12.20 3.90
C ALA A 167 -2.47 13.58 4.56
N SER A 168 -3.63 14.24 4.56
CA SER A 168 -3.82 15.55 5.20
C SER A 168 -3.61 15.46 6.71
N GLU A 169 -4.21 14.48 7.37
CA GLU A 169 -4.01 14.22 8.81
C GLU A 169 -2.52 13.99 9.12
N ARG A 170 -1.82 13.23 8.27
CA ARG A 170 -0.39 12.98 8.46
C ARG A 170 0.44 14.25 8.30
N LEU A 171 0.15 15.09 7.30
CA LEU A 171 0.84 16.36 7.07
C LEU A 171 0.66 17.33 8.25
N GLU A 172 -0.56 17.44 8.78
CA GLU A 172 -0.85 18.25 9.96
C GLU A 172 -0.07 17.74 11.19
N ARG A 173 -0.02 16.42 11.37
CA ARG A 173 0.76 15.80 12.44
C ARG A 173 2.25 16.09 12.30
N MET A 174 2.82 15.91 11.11
CA MET A 174 4.23 16.27 10.83
C MET A 174 4.52 17.73 11.18
N THR A 175 3.61 18.63 10.83
CA THR A 175 3.74 20.06 11.14
C THR A 175 3.76 20.32 12.65
N ARG A 176 2.90 19.65 13.42
CA ARG A 176 2.89 19.74 14.89
C ARG A 176 4.17 19.18 15.53
N GLU A 177 4.75 18.15 14.92
CA GLU A 177 6.02 17.54 15.34
C GLU A 177 7.26 18.37 14.95
N GLY A 178 7.08 19.49 14.21
CA GLY A 178 8.19 20.30 13.68
C GLY A 178 9.00 19.58 12.59
N ARG A 179 8.38 18.63 11.89
CA ARG A 179 8.93 17.91 10.74
C ARG A 179 8.48 18.57 9.45
#